data_AF-A0A8C9KMY9-F1
#
_entry.id   AF-A0A8C9KMY9-F1
#
_cell.length_a   1.000
_cell.length_b   1.000
_cell.length_c   1.000
_cell.angle_alpha   90.00
_cell.angle_beta   90.00
_cell.angle_gamma   90.00
#
_symmetry.space_group_name_H-M   'P 1'
#
loop_
_entity.id
_entity.type
_entity.pdbx_description
1 polymer ?
#
loop_
_entity_poly.entity_id
_entity_poly.type
_entity_poly.pdbx_seq_one_letter_code
_entity_poly.pdbx_strand_id
1 'polypeptide(L)'
;DPLSTANVDFCLDVFKELNRHNVGENIFFSPLSLLYALSMVLLGARGNSAGQMEKIEKQLNMKTFYEWTSSANMIEREVEVHIPRFKLEMKYELNALLNSLGMTDIFNEIKADLSGISPAKGLHLSKVIHKSYVDVNEEGTEAAAATGDSFVVKRLPIRAQFMANHPFLFFIRHIPTNMIVFCGKLASP
;
A
#
# COMPACT_ATOMS: atom_id res chain seq x y z
N ASP A 1 -17.03 0.76 1.32
CA ASP A 1 -17.23 1.97 0.49
C ASP A 1 -16.48 1.79 -0.83
N PRO A 2 -17.04 2.13 -2.01
CA PRO A 2 -16.38 1.87 -3.30
C PRO A 2 -14.96 2.45 -3.41
N LEU A 3 -14.71 3.60 -2.78
CA LEU A 3 -13.39 4.23 -2.76
C LEU A 3 -12.35 3.39 -2.01
N SER A 4 -12.74 2.79 -0.88
CA SER A 4 -11.86 1.90 -0.12
C SER A 4 -11.51 0.63 -0.91
N THR A 5 -12.46 0.08 -1.67
CA THR A 5 -12.23 -1.09 -2.53
C THR A 5 -11.24 -0.78 -3.64
N ALA A 6 -11.48 0.31 -4.39
CA ALA A 6 -10.57 0.78 -5.44
C ALA A 6 -9.14 1.02 -4.92
N ASN A 7 -9.00 1.56 -3.70
CA ASN A 7 -7.68 1.76 -3.11
C ASN A 7 -6.90 0.45 -2.91
N VAL A 8 -7.57 -0.59 -2.41
CA VAL A 8 -6.94 -1.90 -2.19
C VAL A 8 -6.57 -2.56 -3.52
N ASP A 9 -7.40 -2.39 -4.54
CA ASP A 9 -7.15 -2.91 -5.88
C ASP A 9 -5.89 -2.34 -6.50
N PHE A 10 -5.80 -1.02 -6.48
CA PHE A 10 -4.67 -0.29 -7.01
C PHE A 10 -3.40 -0.69 -6.25
N CYS A 11 -3.51 -0.82 -4.92
CA CYS A 11 -2.45 -1.36 -4.09
C CYS A 11 -1.99 -2.74 -4.57
N LEU A 12 -2.88 -3.70 -4.80
CA LEU A 12 -2.47 -5.05 -5.19
C LEU A 12 -1.91 -5.11 -6.61
N ASP A 13 -2.40 -4.32 -7.56
CA ASP A 13 -1.88 -4.34 -8.93
C ASP A 13 -0.49 -3.71 -9.02
N VAL A 14 -0.27 -2.59 -8.34
CA VAL A 14 1.08 -2.02 -8.18
C VAL A 14 1.99 -3.02 -7.47
N PHE A 15 1.51 -3.68 -6.41
CA PHE A 15 2.29 -4.66 -5.67
C PHE A 15 2.68 -5.87 -6.53
N LYS A 16 1.75 -6.43 -7.31
CA LYS A 16 2.02 -7.53 -8.25
C LYS A 16 3.05 -7.12 -9.29
N GLU A 17 2.90 -5.92 -9.86
CA GLU A 17 3.79 -5.44 -10.90
C GLU A 17 5.20 -5.20 -10.34
N LEU A 18 5.33 -4.55 -9.17
CA LEU A 18 6.63 -4.41 -8.49
C LEU A 18 7.25 -5.78 -8.17
N ASN A 19 6.46 -6.75 -7.69
CA ASN A 19 6.97 -8.06 -7.33
C ASN A 19 7.45 -8.90 -8.53
N ARG A 20 6.91 -8.66 -9.74
CA ARG A 20 7.43 -9.29 -10.98
C ARG A 20 8.86 -8.86 -11.30
N HIS A 21 9.22 -7.62 -10.96
CA HIS A 21 10.54 -7.05 -11.24
C HIS A 21 11.51 -7.18 -10.05
N ASN A 22 11.02 -7.47 -8.84
CA ASN A 22 11.79 -7.50 -7.58
C ASN A 22 11.60 -8.82 -6.79
N VAL A 23 11.90 -9.96 -7.43
CA VAL A 23 11.76 -11.28 -6.81
C VAL A 23 12.76 -11.43 -5.65
N GLY A 24 12.26 -11.77 -4.46
CA GLY A 24 13.06 -11.98 -3.26
C GLY A 24 13.49 -10.71 -2.51
N GLU A 25 13.27 -9.52 -3.08
CA GLU A 25 13.61 -8.25 -2.44
C GLU A 25 12.46 -7.71 -1.58
N ASN A 26 12.77 -6.82 -0.64
CA ASN A 26 11.76 -6.06 0.10
C ASN A 26 10.98 -5.16 -0.87
N ILE A 27 9.67 -5.02 -0.63
CA ILE A 27 8.80 -4.09 -1.38
C ILE A 27 8.10 -3.25 -0.34
N PHE A 28 8.06 -1.93 -0.53
CA PHE A 28 7.35 -1.06 0.40
C PHE A 28 6.93 0.23 -0.28
N PHE A 29 5.64 0.54 -0.28
CA PHE A 29 5.13 1.78 -0.87
C PHE A 29 3.81 2.22 -0.21
N SER A 30 3.45 3.50 -0.41
CA SER A 30 2.13 4.03 -0.06
C SER A 30 1.18 4.03 -1.27
N PRO A 31 0.14 3.16 -1.31
CA PRO A 31 -0.87 3.20 -2.36
C PRO A 31 -1.67 4.50 -2.34
N LEU A 32 -2.01 4.98 -1.13
CA LEU A 32 -2.77 6.20 -0.95
C LEU A 32 -2.06 7.43 -1.53
N SER A 33 -0.76 7.57 -1.28
CA SER A 33 0.03 8.67 -1.84
C SER A 33 0.05 8.65 -3.37
N LEU A 34 0.12 7.46 -3.97
CA LEU A 34 0.10 7.31 -5.43
C LEU A 34 -1.27 7.66 -6.00
N LEU A 35 -2.35 7.21 -5.37
CA LEU A 35 -3.71 7.56 -5.77
C LEU A 35 -3.92 9.07 -5.76
N TYR A 36 -3.52 9.77 -4.70
CA TYR A 36 -3.64 11.23 -4.65
C TYR A 36 -2.85 11.92 -5.77
N ALA A 37 -1.62 11.46 -6.05
CA ALA A 37 -0.84 12.00 -7.15
C ALA A 37 -1.53 11.77 -8.50
N LEU A 38 -2.06 10.56 -8.74
CA LEU A 38 -2.79 10.22 -9.96
C LEU A 38 -4.09 11.02 -10.09
N SER A 39 -4.85 11.21 -9.01
CA SER A 39 -6.08 12.01 -9.01
C SER A 39 -5.81 13.46 -9.40
N MET A 40 -4.74 14.08 -8.90
CA MET A 40 -4.36 15.44 -9.32
C MET A 40 -4.09 15.52 -10.82
N VAL A 41 -3.39 14.52 -11.38
CA VAL A 41 -3.11 14.47 -12.82
C VAL A 41 -4.39 14.22 -13.63
N LEU A 42 -5.26 13.31 -13.17
CA LEU A 42 -6.56 13.03 -13.81
C LEU A 42 -7.44 14.27 -13.88
N LEU A 43 -7.55 15.05 -12.79
CA LEU A 43 -8.35 16.29 -12.77
C LEU A 43 -7.86 17.31 -13.82
N GLY A 44 -6.56 17.26 -14.12
CA GLY A 44 -5.91 18.08 -15.14
C GLY A 44 -5.94 17.50 -16.56
N ALA A 45 -6.13 16.19 -16.69
CA ALA A 45 -6.09 15.48 -17.96
C ALA A 45 -7.38 15.71 -18.77
N ARG A 46 -7.25 15.74 -20.09
CA ARG A 46 -8.39 15.85 -21.02
C ARG A 46 -8.26 14.83 -22.16
N GLY A 47 -9.32 14.71 -22.95
CA GLY A 47 -9.37 13.82 -24.13
C GLY A 47 -8.95 12.39 -23.83
N ASN A 48 -8.02 11.88 -24.65
CA ASN A 48 -7.54 10.49 -24.56
C ASN A 48 -6.74 10.22 -23.28
N SER A 49 -6.01 11.23 -22.77
CA SER A 49 -5.26 11.14 -21.52
C SER A 49 -6.19 10.92 -20.31
N ALA A 50 -7.33 11.62 -20.27
CA ALA A 50 -8.36 11.40 -19.25
C ALA A 50 -8.98 10.00 -19.35
N GLY A 51 -9.27 9.53 -20.57
CA GLY A 51 -9.82 8.19 -20.78
C GLY A 51 -8.89 7.06 -20.33
N GLN A 52 -7.57 7.20 -20.54
CA GLN A 52 -6.57 6.24 -20.04
C GLN A 52 -6.52 6.21 -18.50
N MET A 53 -6.56 7.38 -17.87
CA MET A 53 -6.56 7.52 -16.41
C MET A 53 -7.81 6.89 -15.78
N GLU A 54 -8.99 7.15 -16.32
CA GLU A 54 -10.25 6.54 -15.85
C GLU A 54 -10.26 5.01 -16.02
N LYS A 55 -9.60 4.49 -17.06
CA LYS A 55 -9.56 3.05 -17.30
C LYS A 55 -8.79 2.32 -16.20
N ILE A 56 -7.72 2.92 -15.68
CA ILE A 56 -6.94 2.36 -14.57
C ILE A 56 -7.73 2.39 -13.28
N GLU A 57 -8.54 3.43 -13.06
CA GLU A 57 -9.49 3.50 -11.95
C GLU A 57 -10.57 2.42 -12.03
N LYS A 58 -10.96 2.01 -13.25
CA LYS A 58 -12.00 0.98 -13.48
C LYS A 58 -11.49 -0.46 -13.50
N GLN A 59 -10.17 -0.70 -13.61
CA GLN A 59 -9.58 -2.06 -13.65
C GLN A 59 -9.42 -2.72 -12.28
N LEU A 60 -9.97 -2.08 -11.26
CA LEU A 60 -9.78 -2.37 -9.85
C LEU A 60 -10.80 -3.43 -9.37
N ASN A 61 -10.34 -4.61 -8.91
CA ASN A 61 -11.21 -5.63 -8.29
C ASN A 61 -10.57 -6.40 -7.11
N MET A 62 -11.24 -6.36 -5.94
CA MET A 62 -10.80 -6.97 -4.67
C MET A 62 -11.88 -7.89 -4.12
N LYS A 63 -11.63 -9.19 -4.16
CA LYS A 63 -12.44 -10.18 -3.43
C LYS A 63 -11.71 -10.73 -2.20
N THR A 64 -10.45 -11.13 -2.36
CA THR A 64 -9.73 -11.93 -1.34
C THR A 64 -9.27 -11.13 -0.11
N PHE A 65 -8.76 -9.91 -0.26
CA PHE A 65 -8.30 -9.11 0.89
C PHE A 65 -9.46 -8.72 1.83
N TYR A 66 -10.61 -8.36 1.25
CA TYR A 66 -11.79 -8.01 2.02
C TYR A 66 -12.36 -9.22 2.76
N GLU A 67 -12.37 -10.39 2.11
CA GLU A 67 -12.78 -11.65 2.76
C GLU A 67 -11.91 -11.93 4.00
N TRP A 68 -10.58 -11.96 3.87
CA TRP A 68 -9.68 -12.28 5.00
C TRP A 68 -9.70 -11.26 6.13
N THR A 69 -9.97 -9.99 5.82
CA THR A 69 -9.93 -8.90 6.82
C THR A 69 -11.30 -8.43 7.30
N SER A 70 -12.36 -9.13 6.90
CA SER A 70 -13.71 -8.88 7.40
C SER A 70 -13.84 -9.32 8.87
N SER A 71 -14.62 -8.59 9.66
CA SER A 71 -14.90 -8.95 11.05
C SER A 71 -15.56 -10.32 11.20
N ALA A 72 -16.26 -10.80 10.16
CA ALA A 72 -16.82 -12.15 10.13
C ALA A 72 -15.75 -13.25 10.16
N ASN A 73 -14.53 -12.96 9.68
CA ASN A 73 -13.41 -13.88 9.63
C ASN A 73 -12.29 -13.54 10.63
N MET A 74 -12.49 -12.52 11.48
CA MET A 74 -11.54 -12.11 12.52
C MET A 74 -12.13 -12.34 13.91
N ILE A 75 -11.41 -13.06 14.76
CA ILE A 75 -11.81 -13.35 16.13
C ILE A 75 -10.83 -12.65 17.08
N GLU A 76 -11.37 -11.85 18.00
CA GLU A 76 -10.58 -11.23 19.06
C GLU A 76 -10.10 -12.29 20.06
N ARG A 77 -8.80 -12.33 20.29
CA ARG A 77 -8.16 -13.25 21.25
C ARG A 77 -6.84 -12.67 21.74
N GLU A 78 -6.42 -13.09 22.92
CA GLU A 78 -5.10 -12.78 23.45
C GLU A 78 -4.02 -13.58 22.68
N VAL A 79 -3.02 -12.87 22.15
CA VAL A 79 -1.91 -13.42 21.36
C VAL A 79 -0.60 -12.82 21.82
N GLU A 80 0.41 -13.66 21.99
CA GLU A 80 1.80 -13.25 22.15
C GLU A 80 2.41 -12.99 20.76
N VAL A 81 2.80 -11.74 20.49
CA VAL A 81 3.20 -11.27 19.17
C VAL A 81 4.70 -11.01 19.13
N HIS A 82 5.39 -11.64 18.18
CA HIS A 82 6.81 -11.45 17.89
C HIS A 82 6.96 -10.89 16.48
N ILE A 83 7.28 -9.61 16.37
CA ILE A 83 7.54 -8.90 15.11
C ILE A 83 8.94 -8.31 15.17
N PRO A 84 9.79 -8.51 14.15
CA PRO A 84 11.13 -7.92 14.15
C PRO A 84 11.06 -6.41 14.09
N ARG A 85 12.04 -5.72 14.70
CA ARG A 85 12.31 -4.32 14.35
C ARG A 85 12.80 -4.29 12.91
N PHE A 86 12.30 -3.37 12.11
CA PHE A 86 12.78 -3.19 10.75
C PHE A 86 12.60 -1.77 10.28
N LYS A 87 13.44 -1.38 9.34
CA LYS A 87 13.41 -0.08 8.71
C LYS A 87 13.47 -0.25 7.21
N LEU A 88 12.50 0.30 6.50
CA LEU A 88 12.44 0.25 5.04
C LEU A 88 12.40 1.67 4.49
N GLU A 89 13.33 1.97 3.59
CA GLU A 89 13.33 3.20 2.80
C GLU A 89 13.43 2.80 1.33
N MET A 90 12.34 2.96 0.59
CA MET A 90 12.24 2.56 -0.80
C MET A 90 11.98 3.77 -1.67
N LYS A 91 12.62 3.80 -2.85
CA LYS A 91 12.44 4.82 -3.87
C LYS A 91 12.20 4.15 -5.22
N TYR A 92 11.06 4.45 -5.83
CA TYR A 92 10.66 3.95 -7.14
C TYR A 92 10.53 5.07 -8.15
N GLU A 93 10.93 4.78 -9.38
CA GLU A 93 10.52 5.54 -10.57
C GLU A 93 9.40 4.78 -11.26
N LEU A 94 8.20 5.36 -11.27
CA LEU A 94 6.98 4.63 -11.61
C LEU A 94 6.60 4.73 -13.08
N ASN A 95 7.36 5.46 -13.90
CA ASN A 95 7.04 5.65 -15.32
C ASN A 95 6.81 4.31 -16.04
N ALA A 96 7.72 3.34 -15.90
CA ALA A 96 7.59 2.03 -16.55
C ALA A 96 6.35 1.25 -16.08
N LEU A 97 6.09 1.27 -14.76
CA LEU A 97 4.94 0.63 -14.15
C LEU A 97 3.62 1.28 -14.61
N LEU A 98 3.53 2.60 -14.61
CA LEU A 98 2.32 3.30 -15.04
C LEU A 98 2.08 3.13 -16.54
N ASN A 99 3.14 3.04 -17.36
CA ASN A 99 3.04 2.68 -18.77
C ASN A 99 2.50 1.25 -18.94
N SER A 100 2.98 0.26 -18.17
CA SER A 100 2.48 -1.12 -18.26
C SER A 100 1.02 -1.26 -17.81
N LEU A 101 0.57 -0.37 -16.92
CA LEU A 101 -0.84 -0.24 -16.53
C LEU A 101 -1.70 0.53 -17.56
N GLY A 102 -1.10 1.08 -18.63
CA GLY A 102 -1.82 1.71 -19.74
C GLY A 102 -1.80 3.24 -19.76
N MET A 103 -1.12 3.91 -18.81
CA MET A 103 -0.88 5.35 -18.86
C MET A 103 0.27 5.63 -19.82
N THR A 104 -0.01 5.86 -21.10
CA THR A 104 1.05 6.02 -22.10
C THR A 104 1.09 7.44 -22.67
N ASP A 105 -0.07 8.04 -22.93
CA ASP A 105 -0.13 9.36 -23.57
C ASP A 105 0.37 10.47 -22.64
N ILE A 106 0.15 10.32 -21.32
CA ILE A 106 0.52 11.32 -20.30
C ILE A 106 2.03 11.57 -20.22
N PHE A 107 2.85 10.59 -20.61
CA PHE A 107 4.31 10.66 -20.59
C PHE A 107 4.89 11.18 -21.92
N ASN A 108 4.04 11.43 -22.92
CA ASN A 108 4.46 11.83 -24.25
C ASN A 108 4.18 13.32 -24.49
N GLU A 109 5.23 14.09 -24.80
CA GLU A 109 5.13 15.55 -25.01
C GLU A 109 4.13 15.97 -26.10
N ILE A 110 3.90 15.13 -27.10
CA ILE A 110 3.03 15.42 -28.24
C ILE A 110 1.60 14.95 -27.97
N LYS A 111 1.43 13.82 -27.28
CA LYS A 111 0.10 13.20 -27.06
C LYS A 111 -0.55 13.58 -25.73
N ALA A 112 0.23 14.02 -24.74
CA ALA A 112 -0.29 14.39 -23.44
C ALA A 112 -1.24 15.59 -23.57
N ASP A 113 -2.42 15.45 -22.99
CA ASP A 113 -3.39 16.54 -22.87
C ASP A 113 -3.62 16.86 -21.40
N LEU A 114 -2.83 17.83 -20.90
CA LEU A 114 -2.89 18.40 -19.56
C LEU A 114 -3.44 19.83 -19.55
N SER A 115 -4.26 20.17 -20.56
CA SER A 115 -4.84 21.50 -20.72
C SER A 115 -5.73 21.93 -19.54
N GLY A 116 -6.23 20.99 -18.73
CA GLY A 116 -6.94 21.27 -17.49
C GLY A 116 -6.06 21.80 -16.35
N ILE A 117 -4.73 21.66 -16.44
CA ILE A 117 -3.76 22.24 -15.49
C ILE A 117 -3.24 23.58 -16.01
N SER A 118 -2.84 23.61 -17.29
CA SER A 118 -2.26 24.79 -17.92
C SER A 118 -2.58 24.81 -19.41
N PRO A 119 -2.89 25.97 -20.00
CA PRO A 119 -3.12 26.09 -21.45
C PRO A 119 -1.82 25.98 -22.27
N ALA A 120 -0.65 25.87 -21.63
CA ALA A 120 0.64 25.75 -22.32
C ALA A 120 0.74 24.44 -23.13
N LYS A 121 1.23 24.54 -24.36
CA LYS A 121 1.47 23.36 -25.22
C LYS A 121 2.73 22.61 -24.80
N GLY A 122 2.74 21.30 -24.95
CA GLY A 122 3.87 20.43 -24.61
C GLY A 122 3.96 20.05 -23.13
N LEU A 123 2.99 20.47 -22.30
CA LEU A 123 2.93 20.04 -20.91
C LEU A 123 2.63 18.54 -20.85
N HIS A 124 3.57 17.77 -20.31
CA HIS A 124 3.46 16.33 -20.11
C HIS A 124 4.08 15.94 -18.78
N LEU A 125 3.75 14.73 -18.31
CA LEU A 125 4.34 14.17 -17.11
C LEU A 125 5.69 13.55 -17.48
N SER A 126 6.80 14.18 -17.08
CA SER A 126 8.13 13.66 -17.43
C SER A 126 8.55 12.48 -16.55
N LYS A 127 8.34 12.59 -15.24
CA LYS A 127 8.84 11.62 -14.26
C LYS A 127 7.93 11.51 -13.04
N VAL A 128 7.72 10.29 -12.56
CA VAL A 128 6.99 10.01 -11.31
C VAL A 128 7.92 9.29 -10.35
N ILE A 129 8.29 9.99 -9.27
CA ILE A 129 9.13 9.44 -8.21
C ILE A 129 8.28 9.22 -6.97
N HIS A 130 8.30 7.98 -6.46
CA HIS A 130 7.68 7.63 -5.20
C HIS A 130 8.74 7.24 -4.20
N LYS A 131 8.77 7.93 -3.06
CA LYS A 131 9.68 7.61 -1.95
C LYS A 131 8.85 7.33 -0.71
N SER A 132 9.12 6.23 -0.04
CA SER A 132 8.43 5.85 1.19
C SER A 132 9.42 5.37 2.23
N TYR A 133 9.06 5.62 3.49
CA TYR A 133 9.86 5.30 4.67
C TYR A 133 8.97 4.71 5.75
N VAL A 134 9.42 3.64 6.41
CA VAL A 134 8.83 3.13 7.65
C VAL A 134 9.94 2.66 8.58
N ASP A 135 9.73 2.92 9.87
CA ASP A 135 10.59 2.50 10.97
C ASP A 135 9.66 1.87 12.01
N VAL A 136 9.76 0.55 12.15
CA VAL A 136 8.97 -0.22 13.11
C VAL A 136 9.86 -0.56 14.29
N ASN A 137 9.54 0.06 15.42
CA ASN A 137 10.18 -0.13 16.71
C ASN A 137 9.13 -0.11 17.83
N GLU A 138 9.57 -0.39 19.05
CA GLU A 138 8.72 -0.57 20.24
C GLU A 138 8.44 0.73 20.98
N GLU A 139 8.97 1.89 20.54
CA GLU A 139 8.85 3.19 21.23
C GLU A 139 7.41 3.75 21.29
N GLY A 140 6.39 2.97 20.92
CA GLY A 140 4.96 3.27 21.11
C GLY A 140 4.17 2.22 21.90
N THR A 141 4.79 1.18 22.46
CA THR A 141 4.09 0.03 23.11
C THR A 141 4.61 -0.28 24.53
N GLU A 142 5.29 0.66 25.18
CA GLU A 142 5.84 0.45 26.54
C GLU A 142 4.82 0.52 27.69
N ALA A 143 3.55 0.86 27.44
CA ALA A 143 2.61 1.22 28.51
C ALA A 143 1.63 0.11 28.99
N ALA A 144 1.61 -1.09 28.40
CA ALA A 144 0.47 -2.02 28.62
C ALA A 144 0.77 -3.29 29.45
N ALA A 145 2.01 -3.60 29.83
CA ALA A 145 2.37 -4.90 30.41
C ALA A 145 2.79 -4.87 31.90
N ALA A 146 2.26 -3.95 32.70
CA ALA A 146 2.49 -3.90 34.15
C ALA A 146 1.25 -4.32 34.95
N THR A 147 0.80 -5.57 34.79
CA THR A 147 -0.07 -6.21 35.78
C THR A 147 0.75 -7.19 36.60
N GLY A 148 1.20 -6.72 37.76
CA GLY A 148 1.78 -7.56 38.79
C GLY A 148 0.70 -8.46 39.37
N ASP A 149 0.99 -9.75 39.46
CA ASP A 149 0.46 -10.53 40.57
C ASP A 149 1.45 -11.59 41.00
N SER A 150 1.37 -11.88 42.29
CA SER A 150 2.28 -12.71 43.04
C SER A 150 1.69 -14.11 43.23
N PHE A 151 2.56 -15.12 43.09
CA PHE A 151 2.43 -16.52 43.54
C PHE A 151 1.68 -17.57 42.68
N VAL A 152 2.29 -18.78 42.74
CA VAL A 152 1.79 -20.14 42.47
C VAL A 152 1.67 -20.60 41.01
N VAL A 153 2.42 -21.66 40.68
CA VAL A 153 2.40 -22.41 39.42
C VAL A 153 1.03 -23.06 39.21
N LYS A 154 0.07 -22.31 38.67
CA LYS A 154 -1.06 -22.86 37.90
C LYS A 154 -0.65 -22.84 36.43
N ARG A 155 -0.94 -23.92 35.70
CA ARG A 155 -0.64 -24.05 34.26
C ARG A 155 -1.08 -22.77 33.54
N LEU A 156 -0.10 -22.02 33.00
CA LEU A 156 -0.36 -20.80 32.23
C LEU A 156 -1.29 -21.17 31.07
N PRO A 157 -2.37 -20.40 30.82
CA PRO A 157 -3.18 -20.60 29.63
C PRO A 157 -2.27 -20.50 28.40
N ILE A 158 -2.38 -21.47 27.48
CA ILE A 158 -1.63 -21.45 26.22
C ILE A 158 -2.10 -20.22 25.44
N ARG A 159 -1.34 -19.13 25.50
CA ARG A 159 -1.53 -17.97 24.64
C ARG A 159 -1.21 -18.40 23.21
N ALA A 160 -2.02 -17.99 22.24
CA ALA A 160 -1.62 -18.17 20.85
C ALA A 160 -0.36 -17.33 20.61
N GLN A 161 0.55 -17.86 19.79
CA GLN A 161 1.76 -17.13 19.41
C GLN A 161 1.65 -16.75 17.94
N PHE A 162 2.01 -15.51 17.62
CA PHE A 162 2.22 -15.04 16.26
C PHE A 162 3.70 -14.67 16.12
N MET A 163 4.42 -15.40 15.28
CA MET A 163 5.85 -15.17 15.05
C MET A 163 6.10 -14.79 13.59
N ALA A 164 6.44 -13.53 13.35
CA ALA A 164 6.83 -13.03 12.04
C ALA A 164 8.33 -13.27 11.79
N ASN A 165 8.76 -14.54 11.86
CA ASN A 165 10.17 -14.96 11.77
C ASN A 165 10.59 -15.47 10.37
N HIS A 166 9.78 -15.20 9.35
CA HIS A 166 9.99 -15.55 7.94
C HIS A 166 9.34 -14.46 7.07
N PRO A 167 9.60 -14.42 5.75
CA PRO A 167 9.05 -13.38 4.88
C PRO A 167 7.54 -13.19 5.06
N PHE A 168 7.10 -11.96 5.29
CA PHE A 168 5.69 -11.64 5.51
C PHE A 168 5.25 -10.40 4.74
N LEU A 169 3.94 -10.34 4.50
CA LEU A 169 3.26 -9.16 3.99
C LEU A 169 2.70 -8.36 5.15
N PHE A 170 2.75 -7.04 5.04
CA PHE A 170 2.14 -6.15 6.01
C PHE A 170 1.39 -5.01 5.32
N PHE A 171 0.33 -4.55 5.98
CA PHE A 171 -0.53 -3.48 5.52
C PHE A 171 -0.81 -2.54 6.67
N ILE A 172 -0.57 -1.25 6.48
CA ILE A 172 -0.95 -0.20 7.42
C ILE A 172 -2.23 0.42 6.88
N ARG A 173 -3.32 0.30 7.64
CA ARG A 173 -4.66 0.72 7.23
C ARG A 173 -5.23 1.76 8.18
N HIS A 174 -5.98 2.71 7.63
CA HIS A 174 -6.85 3.56 8.42
C HIS A 174 -8.14 2.80 8.74
N ILE A 175 -8.38 2.49 10.02
CA ILE A 175 -9.48 1.63 10.45
C ILE A 175 -10.86 2.18 10.05
N PRO A 176 -11.20 3.46 10.29
CA PRO A 176 -12.54 3.98 9.99
C PRO A 176 -12.92 3.90 8.50
N THR A 177 -11.96 4.09 7.58
CA THR A 177 -12.22 4.12 6.13
C THR A 177 -11.77 2.85 5.41
N ASN A 178 -11.12 1.93 6.11
CA ASN A 178 -10.47 0.73 5.54
C ASN A 178 -9.44 1.03 4.43
N MET A 179 -8.93 2.26 4.34
CA MET A 179 -7.95 2.63 3.32
C MET A 179 -6.56 2.11 3.67
N ILE A 180 -5.86 1.54 2.69
CA ILE A 180 -4.47 1.13 2.84
C ILE A 180 -3.59 2.37 2.66
N VAL A 181 -2.90 2.74 3.73
CA VAL A 181 -1.95 3.87 3.74
C VAL A 181 -0.60 3.40 3.26
N PHE A 182 -0.16 2.22 3.70
CA PHE A 182 1.07 1.57 3.25
C PHE A 182 0.89 0.07 3.08
N CYS A 183 1.62 -0.50 2.14
CA CYS A 183 1.75 -1.94 1.98
C CYS A 183 3.22 -2.32 1.78
N GLY A 184 3.57 -3.53 2.20
CA GLY A 184 4.92 -4.02 1.99
C GLY A 184 5.07 -5.52 2.14
N LYS A 185 6.22 -5.98 1.63
CA LYS A 185 6.78 -7.31 1.77
C LYS A 185 8.10 -7.15 2.48
N LEU A 186 8.21 -7.74 3.67
CA LEU A 186 9.49 -7.90 4.34
C LEU A 186 10.00 -9.31 4.05
N ALA A 187 10.99 -9.42 3.18
CA ALA A 187 11.66 -10.68 2.83
C ALA A 187 12.92 -10.90 3.70
N SER A 188 13.66 -9.83 4.01
CA SER A 188 14.74 -9.83 4.99
C SER A 188 14.60 -8.59 5.88
N PRO A 189 14.49 -8.76 7.22
CA PRO A 189 14.53 -7.66 8.18
C PRO A 189 15.82 -6.85 8.14
#